data_AF-A0A136KNW5-F1
#
_entry.id   AF-A0A136KNW5-F1
#
_cell.length_a   1.000
_cell.length_b   1.000
_cell.length_c   1.000
_cell.angle_alpha   90.00
_cell.angle_beta   90.00
_cell.angle_gamma   90.00
#
_symmetry.space_group_name_H-M   'P 1'
#
loop_
_entity.id
_entity.type
_entity.pdbx_description
1 polymer ?
#
loop_
_entity_poly.entity_id
_entity_poly.type
_entity_poly.pdbx_seq_one_letter_code
_entity_poly.pdbx_strand_id
1 'polypeptide(L)'
;MIRLILALALLLRLVSLTQSFWLDEAAQAVLSRTNVFHVNYAADFQPPLYYVFSHVWMQLGNLISIGSLEWFLRLPSVFFGLITIYLTFLLGKKMFSLHVGLFAAFLLAIAPFHIYYSHEFRMYSLLTLLCLLCWNALYDKRWILLSLFVALSTYTHYFAFVNIVSMGLFLWTTRQKRGLGYLVAGLLPFSLWIPMFIEQLTTAQHLVSLWPKWSMVSNAGFF
;
A
#
# COMPACT_ATOMS: atom_id res chain seq x y z
N MET A 1 21.11 12.01 -13.74
CA MET A 1 19.96 12.71 -13.13
C MET A 1 19.09 11.79 -12.27
N ILE A 2 18.44 10.75 -12.81
CA ILE A 2 17.59 9.86 -11.98
C ILE A 2 18.32 9.24 -10.78
N ARG A 3 19.59 8.84 -10.93
CA ARG A 3 20.41 8.32 -9.82
C ARG A 3 20.57 9.33 -8.67
N LEU A 4 20.70 10.63 -8.99
CA LEU A 4 20.80 11.69 -7.98
C LEU A 4 19.47 11.90 -7.25
N ILE A 5 18.35 11.83 -7.99
CA ILE A 5 17.00 11.88 -7.40
C ILE A 5 16.78 10.70 -6.45
N LEU A 6 17.18 9.49 -6.84
CA LEU A 6 17.06 8.31 -5.99
C LEU A 6 17.99 8.38 -4.77
N ALA A 7 19.20 8.92 -4.91
CA ALA A 7 20.10 9.15 -3.79
C ALA A 7 19.51 10.16 -2.79
N LEU A 8 18.99 11.29 -3.29
CA LEU A 8 18.26 12.25 -2.45
C LEU A 8 17.06 11.61 -1.76
N ALA A 9 16.24 10.86 -2.51
CA ALA A 9 15.07 10.18 -1.98
C ALA A 9 15.43 9.18 -0.87
N LEU A 10 16.53 8.44 -1.03
CA LEU A 10 17.04 7.51 -0.03
C LEU A 10 17.50 8.26 1.21
N LEU A 11 18.31 9.32 1.07
CA LEU A 11 18.78 10.13 2.20
C LEU A 11 17.60 10.66 3.02
N LEU A 12 16.60 11.27 2.36
CA LEU A 12 15.39 11.77 3.02
C LEU A 12 14.61 10.67 3.75
N ARG A 13 14.70 9.42 3.30
CA ARG A 13 14.00 8.26 3.87
C ARG A 13 14.80 7.52 4.95
N LEU A 14 16.04 7.93 5.23
CA LEU A 14 16.87 7.29 6.25
C LEU A 14 16.98 8.11 7.55
N VAL A 15 16.72 9.43 7.50
CA VAL A 15 16.95 10.37 8.62
C VAL A 15 16.20 9.98 9.90
N SER A 16 15.02 9.36 9.80
CA SER A 16 14.16 9.09 10.96
C SER A 16 13.76 7.61 11.09
N LEU A 17 14.52 6.71 10.48
CA LEU A 17 14.14 5.29 10.43
C LEU A 17 14.19 4.58 11.80
N THR A 18 14.93 5.14 12.75
CA THR A 18 15.16 4.61 14.11
C THR A 18 14.29 5.27 15.20
N GLN A 19 13.29 6.07 14.83
CA GLN A 19 12.38 6.68 15.80
C GLN A 19 11.44 5.63 16.40
N SER A 20 10.96 5.84 17.63
CA SER A 20 10.02 4.90 18.24
C SER A 20 8.77 4.66 17.38
N PHE A 21 8.21 3.44 17.45
CA PHE A 21 6.97 3.12 16.74
C PHE A 21 5.80 4.01 17.16
N TRP A 22 4.98 4.38 16.18
CA TRP A 22 3.61 4.80 16.43
C TRP A 22 2.76 3.64 16.96
N LEU A 23 1.60 3.97 17.53
CA LEU A 23 0.71 2.99 18.15
C LEU A 23 0.35 1.84 17.20
N ASP A 24 0.02 2.16 15.94
CA ASP A 24 -0.37 1.20 14.92
C ASP A 24 0.82 0.40 14.36
N GLU A 25 2.00 1.01 14.25
CA GLU A 25 3.25 0.29 13.94
C GLU A 25 3.60 -0.74 15.04
N ALA A 26 3.46 -0.36 16.31
CA ALA A 26 3.70 -1.24 17.43
C ALA A 26 2.70 -2.41 17.45
N ALA A 27 1.41 -2.13 17.20
CA ALA A 27 0.39 -3.17 17.05
C ALA A 27 0.72 -4.12 15.88
N GLN A 28 1.12 -3.58 14.73
CA GLN A 28 1.57 -4.37 13.58
C GLN A 28 2.78 -5.25 13.92
N ALA A 29 3.77 -4.72 14.63
CA ALA A 29 4.95 -5.47 15.05
C ALA A 29 4.60 -6.61 16.02
N VAL A 30 3.66 -6.40 16.94
CA VAL A 30 3.16 -7.47 17.82
C VAL A 30 2.46 -8.55 17.00
N LEU A 31 1.56 -8.16 16.09
CA LEU A 31 0.82 -9.11 15.23
C LEU A 31 1.73 -9.88 14.27
N SER A 32 2.84 -9.27 13.83
CA SER A 32 3.84 -9.91 12.96
C SER A 32 4.58 -11.07 13.65
N ARG A 33 4.56 -11.15 14.99
CA ARG A 33 5.11 -12.30 15.74
C ARG A 33 4.18 -13.50 15.71
N THR A 34 2.88 -13.25 15.61
CA THR A 34 1.83 -14.28 15.57
C THR A 34 1.84 -14.99 14.23
N ASN A 35 1.60 -16.30 14.23
CA ASN A 35 1.39 -17.02 12.99
C ASN A 35 0.17 -16.43 12.25
N VAL A 36 0.31 -16.21 10.94
CA VAL A 36 -0.72 -15.59 10.09
C VAL A 36 -2.08 -16.29 10.12
N PHE A 37 -2.12 -17.59 10.45
CA PHE A 37 -3.35 -18.37 10.60
C PHE A 37 -4.09 -18.14 11.93
N HIS A 38 -3.42 -17.51 12.90
CA HIS A 38 -3.97 -17.20 14.23
C HIS A 38 -4.21 -15.71 14.44
N VAL A 39 -3.96 -14.88 13.43
CA VAL A 39 -4.28 -13.45 13.48
C VAL A 39 -5.80 -13.29 13.48
N ASN A 40 -6.33 -12.55 14.46
CA ASN A 40 -7.72 -12.15 14.45
C ASN A 40 -7.91 -10.96 13.49
N TYR A 41 -8.14 -11.27 12.22
CA TYR A 41 -8.34 -10.25 11.18
C TYR A 41 -9.60 -9.40 11.42
N ALA A 42 -10.60 -9.89 12.15
CA ALA A 42 -11.81 -9.13 12.44
C ALA A 42 -11.59 -7.98 13.43
N ALA A 43 -10.51 -8.03 14.20
CA ALA A 43 -10.17 -7.02 15.22
C ALA A 43 -9.47 -5.78 14.65
N ASP A 44 -9.05 -5.80 13.39
CA ASP A 44 -8.44 -4.66 12.71
C ASP A 44 -9.06 -4.46 11.33
N PHE A 45 -9.14 -3.21 10.86
CA PHE A 45 -9.77 -2.87 9.59
C PHE A 45 -8.78 -2.92 8.41
N GLN A 46 -8.08 -4.05 8.29
CA GLN A 46 -7.03 -4.23 7.28
C GLN A 46 -7.05 -5.62 6.63
N PRO A 47 -6.90 -5.70 5.29
CA PRO A 47 -6.72 -6.95 4.55
C PRO A 47 -5.44 -7.73 4.90
N PRO A 48 -5.34 -9.01 4.52
CA PRO A 48 -4.35 -9.92 5.11
C PRO A 48 -2.97 -9.85 4.46
N LEU A 49 -2.79 -9.28 3.25
CA LEU A 49 -1.50 -9.38 2.54
C LEU A 49 -0.37 -8.73 3.32
N TYR A 50 -0.63 -7.57 3.93
CA TYR A 50 0.42 -6.90 4.69
C TYR A 50 0.75 -7.64 5.99
N TYR A 51 -0.21 -8.32 6.62
CA TYR A 51 0.04 -9.19 7.76
C TYR A 51 0.95 -10.36 7.40
N VAL A 52 0.67 -11.01 6.27
CA VAL A 52 1.52 -12.10 5.77
C VAL A 52 2.92 -11.59 5.43
N PHE A 53 3.00 -10.46 4.72
CA PHE A 53 4.26 -9.84 4.36
C PHE A 53 5.11 -9.46 5.59
N SER A 54 4.50 -8.74 6.53
CA SER A 54 5.17 -8.25 7.75
C SER A 54 5.62 -9.39 8.66
N HIS A 55 4.81 -10.46 8.79
CA HIS A 55 5.21 -11.67 9.48
C HIS A 55 6.46 -12.30 8.86
N VAL A 56 6.44 -12.57 7.55
CA VAL A 56 7.59 -13.18 6.86
C VAL A 56 8.82 -12.30 6.99
N TRP A 57 8.69 -10.99 6.80
CA TRP A 57 9.80 -10.04 6.92
C TRP A 57 10.43 -10.05 8.33
N MET A 58 9.59 -10.04 9.38
CA MET A 58 10.05 -10.15 10.76
C MET A 58 10.76 -11.48 11.02
N GLN A 59 10.22 -12.61 10.55
CA GLN A 59 10.86 -13.92 10.74
C GLN A 59 12.23 -13.98 10.05
N LEU A 60 12.37 -13.42 8.85
CA LEU A 60 13.66 -13.30 8.18
C LEU A 60 14.66 -12.47 8.99
N GLY A 61 14.22 -11.35 9.59
CA GLY A 61 15.06 -10.57 10.50
C GLY A 61 15.43 -11.31 11.78
N ASN A 62 14.54 -12.17 12.30
CA ASN A 62 14.81 -12.97 13.50
C ASN A 62 15.93 -13.99 13.27
N LEU A 63 16.08 -14.52 12.05
CA LEU A 63 17.19 -15.43 11.70
C LEU A 63 18.57 -14.80 11.91
N ILE A 64 18.65 -13.47 11.85
CA ILE A 64 19.87 -12.68 12.05
C ILE A 64 19.75 -11.72 13.24
N SER A 65 18.82 -11.97 14.17
CA SER A 65 18.63 -11.23 15.43
C SER A 65 18.31 -9.73 15.29
N ILE A 66 17.74 -9.30 14.17
CA ILE A 66 17.33 -7.89 13.94
C ILE A 66 15.83 -7.71 13.63
N GLY A 67 15.04 -8.78 13.67
CA GLY A 67 13.62 -8.76 13.30
C GLY A 67 12.71 -7.92 14.21
N SER A 68 13.20 -7.49 15.36
CA SER A 68 12.50 -6.56 16.26
C SER A 68 12.97 -5.10 16.14
N LEU A 69 14.02 -4.83 15.35
CA LEU A 69 14.57 -3.48 15.21
C LEU A 69 13.67 -2.62 14.31
N GLU A 70 13.35 -1.41 14.77
CA GLU A 70 12.41 -0.50 14.11
C GLU A 70 12.83 -0.15 12.69
N TRP A 71 14.11 0.19 12.51
CA TRP A 71 14.67 0.51 11.20
C TRP A 71 14.56 -0.67 10.24
N PHE A 72 14.79 -1.90 10.73
CA PHE A 72 14.73 -3.11 9.91
C PHE A 72 13.31 -3.39 9.44
N LEU A 73 12.33 -3.27 10.34
CA LEU A 73 10.92 -3.47 10.00
C LEU A 73 10.41 -2.43 9.01
N ARG A 74 10.95 -1.19 9.03
CA ARG A 74 10.59 -0.12 8.08
C ARG A 74 11.30 -0.19 6.74
N LEU A 75 12.39 -0.97 6.61
CA LEU A 75 13.16 -1.07 5.36
C LEU A 75 12.31 -1.39 4.12
N PRO A 76 11.36 -2.34 4.16
CA PRO A 76 10.49 -2.61 3.02
C PRO A 76 9.74 -1.37 2.51
N SER A 77 9.22 -0.54 3.41
CA SER A 77 8.51 0.69 3.05
C SER A 77 9.43 1.67 2.33
N VAL A 78 10.68 1.80 2.77
CA VAL A 78 11.71 2.59 2.07
C VAL A 78 11.96 2.04 0.66
N PHE A 79 12.12 0.72 0.52
CA PHE A 79 12.33 0.09 -0.78
C PHE A 79 11.13 0.27 -1.72
N PHE A 80 9.91 0.03 -1.26
CA PHE A 80 8.71 0.24 -2.04
C PHE A 80 8.58 1.70 -2.46
N GLY A 81 8.91 2.64 -1.57
CA GLY A 81 8.93 4.05 -1.88
C GLY A 81 9.94 4.42 -2.99
N LEU A 82 11.17 3.89 -2.91
CA LEU A 82 12.20 4.13 -3.93
C LEU A 82 11.85 3.51 -5.29
N ILE A 83 11.31 2.30 -5.29
CA ILE A 83 10.82 1.65 -6.50
C ILE A 83 9.69 2.47 -7.11
N THR A 84 8.76 2.98 -6.30
CA THR A 84 7.67 3.84 -6.76
C THR A 84 8.21 5.07 -7.47
N ILE A 85 9.18 5.78 -6.89
CA ILE A 85 9.82 6.95 -7.52
C ILE A 85 10.44 6.61 -8.87
N TYR A 86 11.18 5.48 -8.94
CA TYR A 86 11.80 5.06 -10.19
C TYR A 86 10.76 4.68 -11.27
N LEU A 87 9.70 3.98 -10.89
CA LEU A 87 8.62 3.62 -11.81
C LEU A 87 7.81 4.84 -12.25
N THR A 88 7.66 5.86 -11.40
CA THR A 88 7.07 7.15 -11.78
C THR A 88 7.91 7.85 -12.84
N PHE A 89 9.25 7.82 -12.70
CA PHE A 89 10.15 8.31 -13.75
C PHE A 89 9.94 7.57 -15.08
N LEU A 90 9.91 6.24 -15.05
CA LEU A 90 9.74 5.43 -16.25
C LEU A 90 8.38 5.69 -16.93
N LEU A 91 7.30 5.76 -16.15
CA LEU A 91 5.97 6.03 -16.66
C LEU A 91 5.87 7.43 -17.28
N GLY A 92 6.34 8.47 -16.58
CA GLY A 92 6.34 9.84 -17.09
C GLY A 92 7.21 9.99 -18.35
N LYS A 93 8.38 9.32 -18.39
CA LYS A 93 9.23 9.26 -19.59
C LYS A 93 8.51 8.61 -20.76
N LYS A 94 7.79 7.51 -20.50
CA LYS A 94 7.09 6.74 -21.52
C LYS A 94 5.86 7.47 -22.08
N MET A 95 5.13 8.17 -21.23
CA MET A 95 3.90 8.88 -21.62
C MET A 95 4.16 10.21 -22.32
N PHE A 96 5.26 10.90 -21.95
CA PHE A 96 5.51 12.26 -22.41
C PHE A 96 6.95 12.46 -22.88
N SER A 97 7.89 12.63 -21.95
CA SER A 97 9.30 12.91 -22.28
C SER A 97 10.23 12.64 -21.10
N LEU A 98 11.53 12.55 -21.36
CA LEU A 98 12.56 12.39 -20.34
C LEU A 98 12.45 13.44 -19.23
N HIS A 99 12.22 14.70 -19.58
CA HIS A 99 12.12 15.81 -18.63
C HIS A 99 10.89 15.67 -17.72
N VAL A 100 9.74 15.27 -18.27
CA VAL A 100 8.52 15.04 -17.48
C VAL A 100 8.73 13.89 -16.50
N GLY A 101 9.35 12.79 -16.94
CA GLY A 101 9.69 11.67 -16.06
C GLY A 101 10.61 12.10 -14.91
N LEU A 102 11.67 12.87 -15.22
CA LEU A 102 12.60 13.36 -14.19
C LEU A 102 11.91 14.30 -13.20
N PHE A 103 11.07 15.21 -13.70
CA PHE A 103 10.35 16.17 -12.86
C PHE A 103 9.32 15.46 -11.97
N ALA A 104 8.54 14.53 -12.50
CA ALA A 104 7.58 13.75 -11.72
C ALA A 104 8.25 12.93 -10.61
N ALA A 105 9.38 12.28 -10.91
CA ALA A 105 10.14 11.54 -9.90
C ALA A 105 10.79 12.47 -8.86
N PHE A 106 11.25 13.65 -9.25
CA PHE A 106 11.77 14.64 -8.32
C PHE A 106 10.68 15.13 -7.35
N LEU A 107 9.50 15.50 -7.88
CA LEU A 107 8.37 15.91 -7.04
C LEU A 107 7.97 14.82 -6.04
N LEU A 108 7.92 13.55 -6.49
CA LEU A 108 7.59 12.44 -5.60
C LEU A 108 8.69 12.14 -4.58
N ALA A 109 9.96 12.31 -4.95
CA ALA A 109 11.10 12.09 -4.07
C ALA A 109 11.06 12.99 -2.83
N ILE A 110 10.63 14.25 -3.00
CA ILE A 110 10.55 15.27 -1.95
C ILE A 110 9.15 15.43 -1.34
N ALA A 111 8.15 14.68 -1.83
CA ALA A 111 6.77 14.80 -1.34
C ALA A 111 6.67 14.38 0.14
N PRO A 112 6.25 15.27 1.06
CA PRO A 112 6.27 14.99 2.49
C PRO A 112 5.48 13.74 2.89
N PHE A 113 4.27 13.56 2.35
CA PHE A 113 3.45 12.38 2.63
C PHE A 113 4.09 11.09 2.12
N HIS A 114 4.71 11.11 0.95
CA HIS A 114 5.35 9.91 0.42
C HIS A 114 6.62 9.57 1.22
N ILE A 115 7.35 10.56 1.74
CA ILE A 115 8.46 10.32 2.67
C ILE A 115 7.93 9.73 3.98
N TYR A 116 6.91 10.37 4.57
CA TYR A 116 6.28 9.95 5.83
C TYR A 116 5.82 8.49 5.76
N TYR A 117 5.04 8.12 4.74
CA TYR A 117 4.57 6.74 4.58
C TYR A 117 5.67 5.75 4.14
N SER A 118 6.85 6.23 3.73
CA SER A 118 8.04 5.39 3.54
C SER A 118 8.75 5.06 4.85
N HIS A 119 8.45 5.79 5.94
CA HIS A 119 8.99 5.57 7.29
C HIS A 119 8.10 4.72 8.18
N GLU A 120 6.92 4.30 7.72
CA GLU A 120 6.02 3.50 8.56
C GLU A 120 6.15 2.02 8.26
N PHE A 121 6.16 1.19 9.30
CA PHE A 121 5.95 -0.26 9.20
C PHE A 121 4.46 -0.57 8.97
N ARG A 122 3.93 0.00 7.88
CA ARG A 122 2.53 -0.08 7.46
C ARG A 122 2.43 -0.31 5.95
N MET A 123 1.23 -0.64 5.51
CA MET A 123 0.91 -1.06 4.14
C MET A 123 0.96 0.06 3.08
N TYR A 124 1.06 1.32 3.49
CA TYR A 124 0.87 2.48 2.60
C TYR A 124 1.87 2.54 1.44
N SER A 125 3.15 2.30 1.70
CA SER A 125 4.17 2.30 0.64
C SER A 125 3.99 1.13 -0.34
N LEU A 126 3.60 -0.05 0.16
CA LEU A 126 3.28 -1.20 -0.70
C LEU A 126 2.04 -0.93 -1.56
N LEU A 127 0.98 -0.36 -0.97
CA LEU A 127 -0.23 0.02 -1.70
C LEU A 127 0.07 1.02 -2.80
N THR A 128 0.86 2.05 -2.49
CA THR A 128 1.25 3.09 -3.47
C THR A 128 1.98 2.48 -4.66
N LEU A 129 2.94 1.58 -4.39
CA LEU A 129 3.65 0.84 -5.44
C LEU A 129 2.69 -0.02 -6.29
N LEU A 130 1.80 -0.78 -5.65
CA LEU A 130 0.83 -1.63 -6.36
C LEU A 130 -0.13 -0.79 -7.22
N CYS A 131 -0.60 0.36 -6.73
CA CYS A 131 -1.42 1.28 -7.50
C CYS A 131 -0.71 1.77 -8.76
N LEU A 132 0.57 2.15 -8.65
CA LEU A 132 1.38 2.56 -9.80
C LEU A 132 1.65 1.39 -10.77
N LEU A 133 1.86 0.17 -10.25
CA LEU A 133 2.03 -1.03 -11.07
C LEU A 133 0.75 -1.38 -11.85
N CYS A 134 -0.43 -1.22 -11.25
CA CYS A 134 -1.70 -1.35 -11.95
C CYS A 134 -1.78 -0.37 -13.14
N TRP A 135 -1.44 0.91 -12.94
CA TRP A 135 -1.45 1.91 -14.01
C TRP A 135 -0.43 1.61 -15.11
N ASN A 136 0.79 1.17 -14.75
CA ASN A 136 1.78 0.72 -15.72
C ASN A 136 1.28 -0.48 -16.53
N ALA A 137 0.70 -1.49 -15.87
CA ALA A 137 0.15 -2.67 -16.54
C ALA A 137 -1.02 -2.32 -17.45
N LEU A 138 -1.89 -1.41 -17.02
CA LEU A 138 -3.02 -0.90 -17.81
C LEU A 138 -2.53 -0.14 -19.05
N TYR A 139 -1.58 0.78 -18.88
CA TYR A 139 -1.00 1.55 -19.99
C TYR A 139 -0.31 0.64 -21.02
N ASP A 140 0.43 -0.37 -20.55
CA ASP A 140 1.11 -1.36 -21.39
C ASP A 140 0.17 -2.44 -21.94
N LYS A 141 -1.12 -2.41 -21.59
CA LYS A 141 -2.11 -3.44 -21.94
C LYS A 141 -1.70 -4.86 -21.48
N ARG A 142 -0.94 -4.96 -20.39
CA ARG A 142 -0.54 -6.21 -19.74
C ARG A 142 -1.65 -6.69 -18.80
N TRP A 143 -2.74 -7.17 -19.39
CA TRP A 143 -3.99 -7.40 -18.67
C TRP A 143 -3.92 -8.41 -17.51
N ILE A 144 -3.10 -9.45 -17.65
CA ILE A 144 -2.87 -10.45 -16.59
C ILE A 144 -2.19 -9.78 -15.39
N LEU A 145 -1.15 -8.97 -15.63
CA LEU A 145 -0.47 -8.24 -14.57
C LEU A 145 -1.39 -7.20 -13.92
N LEU A 146 -2.26 -6.55 -14.70
CA LEU A 146 -3.28 -5.66 -14.16
C LEU A 146 -4.18 -6.41 -13.16
N SER A 147 -4.69 -7.60 -13.54
CA SER A 147 -5.54 -8.40 -12.66
C SER A 147 -4.82 -8.81 -11.38
N LEU A 148 -3.56 -9.23 -11.53
CA LEU A 148 -2.70 -9.60 -10.39
C LEU A 148 -2.50 -8.43 -9.42
N PHE A 149 -2.10 -7.26 -9.93
CA PHE A 149 -1.85 -6.10 -9.07
C PHE A 149 -3.13 -5.54 -8.45
N VAL A 150 -4.26 -5.60 -9.16
CA VAL A 150 -5.58 -5.27 -8.60
C VAL A 150 -5.89 -6.18 -7.41
N ALA A 151 -5.75 -7.50 -7.57
CA ALA A 151 -5.97 -8.46 -6.48
C ALA A 151 -5.02 -8.20 -5.30
N LEU A 152 -3.73 -8.02 -5.54
CA LEU A 152 -2.76 -7.73 -4.48
C LEU A 152 -3.08 -6.41 -3.76
N SER A 153 -3.53 -5.38 -4.50
CA SER A 153 -3.86 -4.07 -3.91
C SER A 153 -5.09 -4.12 -3.00
N THR A 154 -6.15 -4.85 -3.37
CA THR A 154 -7.35 -5.01 -2.53
C THR A 154 -7.07 -5.86 -1.30
N TYR A 155 -6.16 -6.83 -1.42
CA TYR A 155 -5.64 -7.59 -0.28
C TYR A 155 -4.59 -6.84 0.55
N THR A 156 -4.17 -5.63 0.13
CA THR A 156 -3.27 -4.75 0.91
C THR A 156 -4.06 -3.73 1.71
N HIS A 157 -5.02 -3.04 1.07
CA HIS A 157 -5.82 -1.99 1.71
C HIS A 157 -7.09 -1.70 0.92
N TYR A 158 -8.22 -1.49 1.61
CA TYR A 158 -9.50 -1.11 1.00
C TYR A 158 -9.47 0.21 0.19
N PHE A 159 -8.55 1.14 0.45
CA PHE A 159 -8.43 2.35 -0.39
C PHE A 159 -8.00 2.04 -1.84
N ALA A 160 -7.55 0.82 -2.14
CA ALA A 160 -7.33 0.35 -3.50
C ALA A 160 -8.58 0.49 -4.39
N PHE A 161 -9.80 0.41 -3.82
CA PHE A 161 -11.04 0.55 -4.57
C PHE A 161 -11.18 1.93 -5.24
N VAL A 162 -10.67 3.01 -4.62
CA VAL A 162 -10.66 4.35 -5.23
C VAL A 162 -9.84 4.34 -6.52
N ASN A 163 -8.66 3.72 -6.47
CA ASN A 163 -7.79 3.58 -7.63
C ASN A 163 -8.43 2.69 -8.71
N ILE A 164 -9.09 1.60 -8.34
CA ILE A 164 -9.80 0.69 -9.26
C ILE A 164 -10.96 1.40 -9.96
N VAL A 165 -11.73 2.22 -9.26
CA VAL A 165 -12.80 3.04 -9.85
C VAL A 165 -12.22 3.98 -10.91
N SER A 166 -11.11 4.66 -10.62
CA SER A 166 -10.47 5.56 -11.58
C SER A 166 -10.00 4.83 -12.85
N MET A 167 -9.50 3.60 -12.73
CA MET A 167 -9.15 2.74 -13.88
C MET A 167 -10.39 2.29 -14.65
N GLY A 168 -11.47 1.95 -13.95
CA GLY A 168 -12.75 1.60 -14.56
C GLY A 168 -13.30 2.73 -15.42
N LEU A 169 -13.28 3.96 -14.88
CA LEU A 169 -13.67 5.17 -15.62
C LEU A 169 -12.77 5.41 -16.84
N PHE A 170 -11.46 5.27 -16.70
CA PHE A 170 -10.53 5.39 -17.83
C PHE A 170 -10.78 4.34 -18.92
N LEU A 171 -10.96 3.07 -18.55
CA LEU A 171 -11.19 1.99 -19.50
C LEU A 171 -12.56 2.10 -20.17
N TRP A 172 -13.57 2.59 -19.44
CA TRP A 172 -14.89 2.90 -19.97
C TRP A 172 -14.82 4.01 -21.01
N THR A 173 -14.22 5.16 -20.65
CA THR A 173 -14.12 6.34 -21.53
C THR A 173 -13.28 6.06 -22.77
N THR A 174 -12.21 5.27 -22.65
CA THR A 174 -11.38 4.83 -23.78
C THR A 174 -11.93 3.59 -24.51
N ARG A 175 -13.13 3.11 -24.14
CA ARG A 175 -13.86 1.97 -24.76
C ARG A 175 -13.06 0.66 -24.79
N GLN A 176 -12.15 0.47 -23.84
CA GLN A 176 -11.29 -0.73 -23.76
C GLN A 176 -11.98 -1.88 -23.02
N LYS A 177 -12.98 -2.50 -23.66
CA LYS A 177 -13.79 -3.60 -23.08
C LYS A 177 -12.95 -4.77 -22.54
N ARG A 178 -11.86 -5.12 -23.24
CA ARG A 178 -10.93 -6.17 -22.77
C ARG A 178 -10.31 -5.80 -21.43
N GLY A 179 -9.83 -4.56 -21.27
CA GLY A 179 -9.28 -4.08 -20.01
C GLY A 179 -10.28 -4.13 -18.86
N LEU A 180 -11.56 -3.76 -19.11
CA LEU A 180 -12.63 -3.87 -18.11
C LEU A 180 -12.81 -5.32 -17.63
N GLY A 181 -12.79 -6.29 -18.54
CA GLY A 181 -12.90 -7.71 -18.17
C GLY A 181 -11.78 -8.16 -17.24
N TYR A 182 -10.53 -7.73 -17.46
CA TYR A 182 -9.41 -8.06 -16.58
C TYR A 182 -9.42 -7.24 -15.28
N LEU A 183 -9.90 -6.00 -15.30
CA LEU A 183 -10.12 -5.24 -14.06
C LEU A 183 -11.11 -5.97 -13.14
N VAL A 184 -12.22 -6.45 -13.70
CA VAL A 184 -13.21 -7.27 -12.96
C VAL A 184 -12.61 -8.60 -12.53
N ALA A 185 -11.83 -9.27 -13.39
CA ALA A 185 -11.15 -10.52 -13.02
C ALA A 185 -10.22 -10.34 -11.82
N GLY A 186 -9.49 -9.22 -11.74
CA GLY A 186 -8.64 -8.88 -10.60
C GLY A 186 -9.41 -8.65 -9.28
N LEU A 187 -10.71 -8.34 -9.36
CA LEU A 187 -11.57 -8.20 -8.17
C LEU A 187 -12.13 -9.54 -7.69
N LEU A 188 -12.18 -10.57 -8.54
CA LEU A 188 -12.76 -11.87 -8.17
C LEU A 188 -12.12 -12.49 -6.92
N PRO A 189 -10.79 -12.46 -6.71
CA PRO A 189 -10.19 -12.98 -5.48
C PRO A 189 -10.76 -12.33 -4.23
N PHE A 190 -11.06 -11.03 -4.27
CA PHE A 190 -11.60 -10.31 -3.12
C PHE A 190 -12.95 -10.86 -2.65
N SER A 191 -13.70 -11.56 -3.52
CA SER A 191 -14.95 -12.21 -3.11
C SER A 191 -14.76 -13.22 -1.96
N LEU A 192 -13.60 -13.86 -1.89
CA LEU A 192 -13.24 -14.78 -0.80
C LEU A 192 -13.04 -14.04 0.53
N TRP A 193 -12.75 -12.75 0.47
CA TRP A 193 -12.52 -11.89 1.64
C TRP A 193 -13.78 -11.13 2.07
N ILE A 194 -14.87 -11.15 1.28
CA ILE A 194 -16.12 -10.44 1.61
C ILE A 194 -16.68 -10.81 2.99
N PRO A 195 -16.76 -12.09 3.40
CA PRO A 195 -17.26 -12.44 4.73
C PRO A 195 -16.45 -11.78 5.86
N MET A 196 -15.12 -11.80 5.75
CA MET A 196 -14.22 -11.18 6.72
C MET A 196 -14.33 -9.65 6.69
N PHE A 197 -14.49 -9.04 5.52
CA PHE A 197 -14.73 -7.60 5.40
C PHE A 197 -16.03 -7.18 6.12
N ILE A 198 -17.10 -7.96 6.01
CA ILE A 198 -18.36 -7.70 6.72
C ILE A 198 -18.15 -7.80 8.24
N GLU A 199 -17.40 -8.79 8.70
CA GLU A 199 -17.05 -8.95 10.11
C GLU A 199 -16.23 -7.75 10.62
N GLN A 200 -15.19 -7.33 9.88
CA GLN A 200 -14.41 -6.14 10.20
C GLN A 200 -15.26 -4.86 10.26
N LEU A 201 -16.22 -4.72 9.34
CA LEU A 201 -17.14 -3.57 9.34
C LEU A 201 -18.04 -3.58 10.58
N THR A 202 -18.54 -4.76 10.96
CA THR A 202 -19.37 -4.95 12.15
C THR A 202 -18.58 -4.64 13.43
N THR A 203 -17.33 -5.12 13.51
CA THR A 203 -16.43 -4.82 14.63
C THR A 203 -16.13 -3.32 14.71
N ALA A 204 -15.85 -2.67 13.58
CA ALA A 204 -15.59 -1.24 13.54
C ALA A 204 -16.80 -0.42 14.02
N GLN A 205 -18.01 -0.77 13.57
CA GLN A 205 -19.26 -0.16 14.04
C GLN A 205 -19.44 -0.35 15.56
N HIS A 206 -19.19 -1.55 16.05
CA HIS A 206 -19.26 -1.84 17.48
C HIS A 206 -18.27 -1.00 18.30
N LEU A 207 -17.01 -0.91 17.87
CA LEU A 207 -15.99 -0.08 18.54
C LEU A 207 -16.39 1.40 18.58
N VAL A 208 -16.96 1.94 17.49
CA VAL A 208 -17.47 3.32 17.46
C VAL A 208 -18.58 3.52 18.49
N SER A 209 -19.52 2.56 18.60
CA SER A 209 -20.59 2.63 19.60
C SER A 209 -20.11 2.56 21.05
N LEU A 210 -19.03 1.81 21.30
CA LEU A 210 -18.40 1.73 22.61
C LEU A 210 -17.63 3.01 22.98
N TRP A 211 -17.10 3.74 21.99
CA TRP A 211 -16.28 4.92 22.21
C TRP A 211 -16.79 6.16 21.44
N PRO A 212 -18.00 6.66 21.77
CA PRO A 212 -18.67 7.72 21.00
C PRO A 212 -17.88 9.03 20.96
N LYS A 213 -16.99 9.27 21.94
CA LYS A 213 -16.11 10.44 21.95
C LYS A 213 -15.16 10.49 20.75
N TRP A 214 -14.68 9.35 20.26
CA TRP A 214 -13.84 9.33 19.05
C TRP A 214 -14.61 9.77 17.81
N SER A 215 -15.90 9.39 17.69
CA SER A 215 -16.76 9.88 16.61
C SER A 215 -16.98 11.39 16.72
N MET A 216 -17.23 11.92 17.93
CA MET A 216 -17.41 13.35 18.15
C MET A 216 -16.15 14.17 17.80
N VAL A 217 -14.96 13.70 18.17
CA VAL A 217 -13.69 14.43 17.93
C VAL A 217 -13.26 14.34 16.47
N SER A 218 -13.45 13.19 15.82
CA SER A 218 -13.10 13.03 14.40
C SER A 218 -14.05 13.77 13.46
N ASN A 219 -15.21 14.22 13.96
CA ASN A 219 -16.35 14.70 13.15
C ASN A 219 -16.70 13.72 12.02
N ALA A 220 -16.32 12.45 12.18
CA ALA A 220 -16.64 11.40 11.25
C ALA A 220 -17.96 10.81 11.75
N GLY A 221 -19.06 11.28 11.15
CA GLY A 221 -20.30 10.53 11.14
C GLY A 221 -20.06 9.25 10.35
N PHE A 222 -19.49 8.24 10.99
CA PHE A 222 -19.51 6.90 10.44
C PHE A 222 -20.92 6.36 10.66
N PHE A 223 -21.67 6.35 9.55
CA PHE A 223 -23.08 6.00 9.33
C PHE A 223 -24.09 7.11 9.66
#